data_AF-A0A7C0XY58-F1
#
_entry.id   AF-A0A7C0XY58-F1
#
_cell.length_a   1.000
_cell.length_b   1.000
_cell.length_c   1.000
_cell.angle_alpha   90.00
_cell.angle_beta   90.00
_cell.angle_gamma   90.00
#
_symmetry.space_group_name_H-M   'P 1'
#
loop_
_entity.id
_entity.type
_entity.pdbx_description
1 polymer ?
#
loop_
_entity_poly.entity_id
_entity_poly.type
_entity_poly.pdbx_seq_one_letter_code
_entity_poly.pdbx_strand_id
1 'polypeptide(L)'
;MCGSRVCWVHVVSVGTSVLRNLAKDATRFGWCREVLEGREIALTKGMVDEAVKALLANPRELSAELNAMYDYIESGDVDEVYLLSTDTYEGELAAKLLKEFFDSKGIDAYVIKVKYLGMDFDEGLLHLIDEVAKVVKEARGKGCKVALNLTGGFKPESAFLYLAACLLGINKVYYIHEVKTISKVELPVLEVTIPTEYVKLLKEIEGVTSYIELVKRVGLKADELREKGLLTNDYRLREFIKLLIKGLK
;
A
#
# COMPACT_ATOMS: atom_id res chain seq x y z
N MET A 1 16.97 -32.44 -0.83
CA MET A 1 15.84 -31.61 -1.30
C MET A 1 16.20 -30.16 -1.03
N CYS A 2 16.57 -29.41 -2.07
CA CYS A 2 16.84 -27.99 -1.94
C CYS A 2 15.48 -27.32 -1.67
N GLY A 3 15.26 -26.80 -0.46
CA GLY A 3 14.01 -26.11 -0.13
C GLY A 3 13.81 -24.96 -1.10
N SER A 4 12.67 -24.92 -1.78
CA SER A 4 12.28 -23.79 -2.63
C SER A 4 12.26 -22.53 -1.77
N ARG A 5 13.07 -21.52 -2.14
CA ARG A 5 13.05 -20.19 -1.50
C ARG A 5 11.61 -19.66 -1.51
N VAL A 6 11.16 -19.12 -0.38
CA VAL A 6 9.83 -18.52 -0.26
C VAL A 6 9.84 -17.21 -1.03
N CYS A 7 8.93 -17.06 -2.00
CA CYS A 7 8.72 -15.79 -2.70
C CYS A 7 7.99 -14.79 -1.79
N TRP A 8 8.45 -13.54 -1.74
CA TRP A 8 7.89 -12.46 -0.93
C TRP A 8 7.59 -11.21 -1.75
N VAL A 9 6.33 -10.79 -1.71
CA VAL A 9 5.84 -9.51 -2.25
C VAL A 9 5.65 -8.53 -1.10
N HIS A 10 6.29 -7.38 -1.17
CA HIS A 10 6.21 -6.33 -0.17
C HIS A 10 5.29 -5.20 -0.65
N VAL A 11 4.22 -4.94 0.09
CA VAL A 11 3.35 -3.77 -0.12
C VAL A 11 3.75 -2.69 0.86
N VAL A 12 3.94 -1.46 0.39
CA VAL A 12 4.53 -0.38 1.18
C VAL A 12 3.68 0.87 1.02
N SER A 13 3.12 1.37 2.14
CA SER A 13 2.57 2.73 2.15
C SER A 13 3.72 3.74 2.10
N VAL A 14 3.65 4.69 1.16
CA VAL A 14 4.72 5.67 0.93
C VAL A 14 4.37 7.00 1.56
N GLY A 15 5.20 7.45 2.50
CA GLY A 15 5.19 8.81 3.00
C GLY A 15 6.20 9.71 2.29
N THR A 16 6.36 10.92 2.80
CA THR A 16 7.31 11.90 2.25
C THR A 16 8.65 11.93 2.98
N SER A 17 8.98 10.88 3.74
CA SER A 17 10.18 10.83 4.59
C SER A 17 11.47 11.01 3.78
N VAL A 18 11.53 10.38 2.60
CA VAL A 18 12.63 10.50 1.64
C VAL A 18 12.90 11.94 1.21
N LEU A 19 11.84 12.67 0.85
CA LEU A 19 11.95 14.07 0.45
C LEU A 19 12.41 14.94 1.64
N ARG A 20 11.83 14.72 2.83
CA ARG A 20 12.16 15.50 4.05
C ARG A 20 13.61 15.31 4.47
N ASN A 21 14.14 14.10 4.36
CA ASN A 21 15.51 13.80 4.74
C ASN A 21 16.52 14.29 3.70
N LEU A 22 16.24 14.14 2.40
CA LEU A 22 17.06 14.72 1.34
C LEU A 22 17.12 16.26 1.46
N ALA A 23 15.99 16.91 1.72
CA ALA A 23 15.89 18.36 1.88
C ALA A 23 16.73 18.96 3.03
N LYS A 24 17.32 18.12 3.90
CA LYS A 24 18.29 18.58 4.92
C LYS A 24 19.59 19.07 4.28
N ASP A 25 19.99 18.51 3.15
CA ASP A 25 21.07 19.02 2.31
C ASP A 25 20.49 19.96 1.25
N ALA A 26 20.24 21.21 1.66
CA ALA A 26 19.63 22.22 0.80
C ALA A 26 20.49 22.57 -0.42
N THR A 27 21.81 22.31 -0.37
CA THR A 27 22.71 22.64 -1.49
C THR A 27 22.51 21.70 -2.67
N ARG A 28 22.24 20.42 -2.41
CA ARG A 28 22.07 19.38 -3.42
C ARG A 28 20.60 19.08 -3.71
N PHE A 29 19.76 19.13 -2.69
CA PHE A 29 18.35 18.70 -2.77
C PHE A 29 17.37 19.78 -2.28
N GLY A 30 17.71 21.05 -2.43
CA GLY A 30 16.82 22.17 -2.07
C GLY A 30 15.44 22.08 -2.72
N TRP A 31 15.36 21.53 -3.93
CA TRP A 31 14.11 21.26 -4.63
C TRP A 31 13.17 20.33 -3.87
N CYS A 32 13.66 19.39 -3.05
CA CYS A 32 12.81 18.53 -2.22
C CYS A 32 11.96 19.35 -1.25
N ARG A 33 12.49 20.47 -0.73
CA ARG A 33 11.75 21.36 0.15
C ARG A 33 10.63 22.08 -0.61
N GLU A 34 10.92 22.56 -1.81
CA GLU A 34 9.93 23.22 -2.65
C GLU A 34 8.76 22.27 -2.99
N VAL A 35 9.06 21.00 -3.30
CA VAL A 35 8.04 19.96 -3.51
C VAL A 35 7.19 19.75 -2.26
N LEU A 36 7.83 19.67 -1.08
CA LEU A 36 7.11 19.54 0.19
C LEU A 36 6.25 20.76 0.56
N GLU A 37 6.54 21.92 -0.04
CA GLU A 37 5.74 23.15 0.07
C GLU A 37 4.64 23.22 -1.00
N GLY A 38 4.43 22.16 -1.78
CA GLY A 38 3.38 22.04 -2.79
C GLY A 38 3.76 22.61 -4.16
N ARG A 39 5.04 22.87 -4.42
CA ARG A 39 5.49 23.32 -5.75
C ARG A 39 5.78 22.13 -6.65
N GLU A 40 5.15 22.12 -7.81
CA GLU A 40 5.53 21.21 -8.89
C GLU A 40 6.83 21.69 -9.56
N ILE A 41 7.81 20.80 -9.66
CA ILE A 41 9.12 21.08 -10.25
C ILE A 41 9.36 20.22 -11.47
N ALA A 42 9.91 20.82 -12.52
CA ALA A 42 10.40 20.09 -13.69
C ALA A 42 11.73 19.38 -13.33
N LEU A 43 11.63 18.16 -12.80
CA LEU A 43 12.79 17.36 -12.43
C LEU A 43 13.54 16.86 -13.67
N THR A 44 14.85 17.10 -13.70
CA THR A 44 15.73 16.50 -14.69
C THR A 44 16.12 15.08 -14.26
N LYS A 45 16.51 14.24 -15.23
CA LYS A 45 17.03 12.90 -14.92
C LYS A 45 18.22 12.94 -13.95
N GLY A 46 19.14 13.90 -14.12
CA GLY A 46 20.30 14.05 -13.25
C GLY A 46 19.95 14.34 -11.78
N MET A 47 18.87 15.11 -11.53
CA MET A 47 18.40 15.37 -10.17
C MET A 47 17.86 14.09 -9.50
N VAL A 48 17.11 13.29 -10.26
CA VAL A 48 16.58 12.00 -9.79
C VAL A 48 17.74 11.03 -9.53
N ASP A 49 18.66 10.88 -10.48
CA ASP A 49 19.83 10.01 -10.36
C ASP A 49 20.70 10.37 -9.15
N GLU A 50 20.88 11.68 -8.87
CA GLU A 50 21.63 12.13 -7.70
C GLU A 50 20.92 11.79 -6.38
N ALA A 51 19.59 11.97 -6.32
CA ALA A 51 18.79 11.60 -5.15
C ALA A 51 18.82 10.08 -4.91
N VAL A 52 18.70 9.28 -5.97
CA VAL A 52 18.79 7.81 -5.92
C VAL A 52 20.18 7.37 -5.49
N LYS A 53 21.24 8.02 -5.97
CA LYS A 53 22.62 7.76 -5.51
C LYS A 53 22.79 8.03 -4.01
N ALA A 54 22.17 9.10 -3.49
CA ALA A 54 22.18 9.38 -2.06
C ALA A 54 21.41 8.30 -1.28
N LEU A 55 20.25 7.86 -1.78
CA LEU A 55 19.47 6.76 -1.21
C LEU A 55 20.22 5.44 -1.18
N LEU A 56 20.93 5.09 -2.25
CA LEU A 56 21.76 3.89 -2.31
C LEU A 56 22.90 3.92 -1.28
N ALA A 57 23.45 5.10 -0.99
CA ALA A 57 24.50 5.27 0.00
C ALA A 57 23.97 5.19 1.45
N ASN A 58 22.82 5.80 1.74
CA ASN A 58 22.28 5.91 3.11
C ASN A 58 20.77 5.59 3.19
N PRO A 59 20.33 4.38 2.80
CA PRO A 59 18.90 4.09 2.63
C PRO A 59 18.11 4.21 3.93
N ARG A 60 18.68 3.72 5.04
CA ARG A 60 18.04 3.71 6.36
C ARG A 60 17.85 5.09 6.96
N GLU A 61 18.76 6.02 6.66
CA GLU A 61 18.71 7.38 7.20
C GLU A 61 17.80 8.27 6.36
N LEU A 62 17.78 8.03 5.05
CA LEU A 62 17.05 8.87 4.12
C LEU A 62 15.58 8.47 3.98
N SER A 63 15.20 7.20 4.11
CA SER A 63 13.80 6.77 4.03
C SER A 63 13.40 5.88 5.20
N ALA A 64 12.26 6.21 5.81
CA ALA A 64 11.67 5.39 6.87
C ALA A 64 11.20 4.04 6.32
N GLU A 65 10.65 4.03 5.10
CA GLU A 65 10.22 2.84 4.38
C GLU A 65 11.39 1.90 4.12
N LEU A 66 12.51 2.42 3.60
CA LEU A 66 13.72 1.63 3.37
C LEU A 66 14.38 1.16 4.67
N ASN A 67 14.34 1.97 5.73
CA ASN A 67 14.83 1.55 7.03
C ASN A 67 14.05 0.34 7.57
N ALA A 68 12.72 0.34 7.41
CA ALA A 68 11.86 -0.76 7.84
C ALA A 68 12.08 -2.03 7.02
N MET A 69 12.46 -1.87 5.74
CA MET A 69 12.70 -2.98 4.82
C MET A 69 14.14 -3.50 4.83
N TYR A 70 15.08 -2.77 5.43
CA TYR A 70 16.51 -2.96 5.23
C TYR A 70 16.95 -4.42 5.40
N ASP A 71 16.58 -5.06 6.51
CA ASP A 71 16.99 -6.44 6.76
C ASP A 71 16.41 -7.43 5.75
N TYR A 72 15.21 -7.19 5.23
CA TYR A 72 14.59 -8.05 4.21
C TYR A 72 15.26 -7.90 2.86
N ILE A 73 15.68 -6.67 2.52
CA ILE A 73 16.43 -6.40 1.30
C ILE A 73 17.78 -7.13 1.36
N GLU A 74 18.50 -7.02 2.49
CA GLU A 74 19.82 -7.64 2.66
C GLU A 74 19.75 -9.17 2.77
N SER A 75 18.67 -9.74 3.33
CA SER A 75 18.47 -11.19 3.37
C SER A 75 17.99 -11.78 2.04
N GLY A 76 17.63 -10.94 1.07
CA GLY A 76 16.99 -11.38 -0.18
C GLY A 76 15.58 -11.92 0.04
N ASP A 77 14.84 -11.40 1.02
CA ASP A 77 13.43 -11.73 1.25
C ASP A 77 12.48 -10.71 0.61
N VAL A 78 12.89 -10.07 -0.49
CA VAL A 78 12.08 -9.13 -1.26
C VAL A 78 12.21 -9.46 -2.75
N ASP A 79 11.17 -10.04 -3.34
CA ASP A 79 11.14 -10.37 -4.77
C ASP A 79 10.42 -9.30 -5.59
N GLU A 80 9.31 -8.77 -5.08
CA GLU A 80 8.56 -7.67 -5.70
C GLU A 80 8.15 -6.62 -4.65
N VAL A 81 8.07 -5.35 -5.05
CA VAL A 81 7.62 -4.24 -4.21
C VAL A 81 6.50 -3.45 -4.87
N TYR A 82 5.40 -3.26 -4.15
CA TYR A 82 4.30 -2.39 -4.56
C TYR A 82 4.25 -1.17 -3.64
N LEU A 83 4.55 -0.01 -4.21
CA LEU A 83 4.62 1.29 -3.55
C LEU A 83 3.27 1.99 -3.69
N LEU A 84 2.53 2.12 -2.59
CA LEU A 84 1.24 2.80 -2.55
C LEU A 84 1.48 4.29 -2.31
N SER A 85 1.30 5.11 -3.35
CA SER A 85 1.43 6.57 -3.24
C SER A 85 0.06 7.23 -3.05
N THR A 86 0.05 8.36 -2.36
CA THR A 86 -1.08 9.31 -2.40
C THR A 86 -1.25 9.85 -3.82
N ASP A 87 -2.44 10.40 -4.09
CA ASP A 87 -2.75 11.13 -5.32
C ASP A 87 -2.30 12.60 -5.20
N THR A 88 -1.05 12.79 -4.78
CA THR A 88 -0.40 14.10 -4.63
C THR A 88 0.98 14.08 -5.27
N TYR A 89 1.42 15.24 -5.78
CA TYR A 89 2.68 15.34 -6.50
C TYR A 89 3.89 14.89 -5.66
N GLU A 90 3.95 15.28 -4.39
CA GLU A 90 5.01 14.88 -3.47
C GLU A 90 4.98 13.39 -3.12
N GLY A 91 3.79 12.79 -3.03
CA GLY A 91 3.63 11.36 -2.78
C GLY A 91 4.06 10.52 -3.97
N GLU A 92 3.64 10.91 -5.18
CA GLU A 92 4.07 10.29 -6.44
C GLU A 92 5.59 10.38 -6.60
N LEU A 93 6.19 11.55 -6.31
CA LEU A 93 7.62 11.74 -6.42
C LEU A 93 8.40 10.89 -5.39
N ALA A 94 7.94 10.83 -4.14
CA ALA A 94 8.54 9.97 -3.12
C ALA A 94 8.51 8.50 -3.57
N ALA A 95 7.37 8.02 -4.08
CA ALA A 95 7.23 6.65 -4.58
C ALA A 95 8.14 6.39 -5.80
N LYS A 96 8.28 7.37 -6.69
CA LYS A 96 9.21 7.28 -7.82
C LYS A 96 10.65 7.13 -7.37
N LEU A 97 11.13 7.92 -6.41
CA LEU A 97 12.50 7.80 -5.89
C LEU A 97 12.75 6.43 -5.25
N LEU A 98 11.77 5.90 -4.51
CA LEU A 98 11.87 4.57 -3.92
C LEU A 98 11.87 3.48 -5.00
N LYS A 99 11.05 3.62 -6.05
CA LYS A 99 11.04 2.68 -7.19
C LYS A 99 12.42 2.59 -7.83
N GLU A 100 13.02 3.74 -8.18
CA GLU A 100 14.35 3.80 -8.80
C GLU A 100 15.44 3.21 -7.90
N PHE A 101 15.31 3.33 -6.56
CA PHE A 101 16.18 2.65 -5.62
C PHE A 101 16.07 1.11 -5.72
N PHE A 102 14.85 0.57 -5.76
CA PHE A 102 14.63 -0.88 -5.89
C PHE A 102 15.08 -1.41 -7.25
N ASP A 103 14.75 -0.69 -8.33
CA ASP A 103 15.21 -1.03 -9.68
C ASP A 103 16.74 -1.09 -9.74
N SER A 104 17.43 -0.14 -9.10
CA SER A 104 18.91 -0.11 -9.00
C SER A 104 19.49 -1.28 -8.19
N LYS A 105 18.68 -1.91 -7.32
CA LYS A 105 19.02 -3.12 -6.57
C LYS A 105 18.62 -4.41 -7.30
N GLY A 106 17.99 -4.30 -8.48
CA GLY A 106 17.49 -5.44 -9.25
C GLY A 106 16.24 -6.08 -8.64
N ILE A 107 15.45 -5.31 -7.89
CA ILE A 107 14.18 -5.74 -7.29
C ILE A 107 13.04 -5.10 -8.10
N ASP A 108 12.10 -5.92 -8.56
CA ASP A 108 10.96 -5.42 -9.34
C ASP A 108 10.05 -4.55 -8.47
N ALA A 109 9.93 -3.27 -8.82
CA ALA A 109 9.11 -2.31 -8.08
C ALA A 109 8.06 -1.63 -8.96
N TYR A 110 6.85 -1.49 -8.41
CA TYR A 110 5.68 -0.91 -9.06
C TYR A 110 5.09 0.19 -8.20
N VAL A 111 4.79 1.34 -8.81
CA VAL A 111 4.06 2.43 -8.14
C VAL A 111 2.58 2.25 -8.43
N ILE A 112 1.77 2.16 -7.37
CA ILE A 112 0.32 2.23 -7.44
C ILE A 112 -0.10 3.57 -6.86
N LYS A 113 -0.57 4.46 -7.73
CA LYS A 113 -1.23 5.67 -7.28
C LYS A 113 -2.64 5.35 -6.79
N VAL A 114 -2.87 5.55 -5.50
CA VAL A 114 -4.16 5.27 -4.90
C VAL A 114 -5.08 6.47 -5.13
N LYS A 115 -6.08 6.29 -5.99
CA LYS A 115 -7.05 7.33 -6.32
C LYS A 115 -7.67 7.91 -5.04
N TYR A 116 -7.84 9.24 -5.05
CA TYR A 116 -8.45 10.00 -3.96
C TYR A 116 -7.68 10.01 -2.64
N LEU A 117 -6.65 9.18 -2.45
CA LEU A 117 -5.87 9.16 -1.21
C LEU A 117 -5.10 10.48 -1.08
N GLY A 118 -5.39 11.24 -0.02
CA GLY A 118 -4.89 12.61 0.18
C GLY A 118 -5.79 13.72 -0.40
N MET A 119 -6.89 13.37 -1.10
CA MET A 119 -7.87 14.32 -1.66
C MET A 119 -9.28 14.13 -1.06
N ASP A 120 -9.79 12.90 -1.05
CA ASP A 120 -11.03 12.48 -0.39
C ASP A 120 -10.68 11.31 0.53
N PHE A 121 -10.80 11.56 1.83
CA PHE A 121 -10.29 10.67 2.86
C PHE A 121 -11.02 9.33 2.90
N ASP A 122 -12.36 9.35 2.90
CA ASP A 122 -13.16 8.13 3.06
C ASP A 122 -13.06 7.26 1.81
N GLU A 123 -13.22 7.86 0.62
CA GLU A 123 -13.12 7.13 -0.64
C GLU A 123 -11.68 6.67 -0.91
N GLY A 124 -10.69 7.49 -0.56
CA GLY A 124 -9.27 7.16 -0.69
C GLY A 124 -8.86 5.95 0.16
N LEU A 125 -9.37 5.83 1.39
CA LEU A 125 -9.12 4.66 2.24
C LEU A 125 -9.74 3.38 1.69
N LEU A 126 -10.93 3.46 1.08
CA LEU A 126 -11.55 2.29 0.44
C LEU A 126 -10.79 1.87 -0.83
N HIS A 127 -10.35 2.85 -1.63
CA HIS A 127 -9.46 2.60 -2.77
C HIS A 127 -8.12 2.00 -2.35
N LEU A 128 -7.55 2.44 -1.22
CA LEU A 128 -6.33 1.90 -0.67
C LEU A 128 -6.44 0.40 -0.39
N ILE A 129 -7.52 -0.02 0.28
CA ILE A 129 -7.77 -1.44 0.56
C ILE A 129 -8.01 -2.23 -0.73
N ASP A 130 -8.72 -1.66 -1.71
CA ASP A 130 -8.96 -2.29 -3.00
C ASP A 130 -7.66 -2.56 -3.77
N GLU A 131 -6.72 -1.64 -3.79
CA GLU A 131 -5.42 -1.85 -4.43
C GLU A 131 -4.60 -2.93 -3.72
N VAL A 132 -4.59 -2.95 -2.38
CA VAL A 132 -3.93 -4.03 -1.63
C VAL A 132 -4.55 -5.39 -1.93
N ALA A 133 -5.88 -5.48 -2.03
CA ALA A 133 -6.55 -6.73 -2.38
C ALA A 133 -6.15 -7.25 -3.76
N LYS A 134 -5.96 -6.38 -4.75
CA LYS A 134 -5.46 -6.78 -6.08
C LYS A 134 -4.05 -7.36 -5.99
N VAL A 135 -3.15 -6.70 -5.26
CA VAL A 135 -1.77 -7.19 -5.07
C VAL A 135 -1.77 -8.53 -4.34
N VAL A 136 -2.56 -8.69 -3.28
CA VAL A 136 -2.67 -9.96 -2.54
C VAL A 136 -3.16 -11.08 -3.44
N LYS A 137 -4.16 -10.82 -4.28
CA LYS A 137 -4.69 -11.79 -5.24
C LYS A 137 -3.65 -12.19 -6.28
N GLU A 138 -2.89 -11.23 -6.81
CA GLU A 138 -1.81 -11.50 -7.77
C GLU A 138 -0.68 -12.31 -7.14
N ALA A 139 -0.17 -11.89 -5.98
CA ALA A 139 0.89 -12.58 -5.25
C ALA A 139 0.50 -14.03 -4.93
N ARG A 140 -0.74 -14.26 -4.50
CA ARG A 140 -1.27 -15.62 -4.27
C ARG A 140 -1.30 -16.47 -5.54
N GLY A 141 -1.67 -15.87 -6.68
CA GLY A 141 -1.62 -16.55 -7.98
C GLY A 141 -0.21 -17.01 -8.37
N LYS A 142 0.81 -16.27 -7.94
CA LYS A 142 2.24 -16.60 -8.11
C LYS A 142 2.78 -17.56 -7.04
N GLY A 143 2.00 -17.89 -6.01
CA GLY A 143 2.45 -18.70 -4.86
C GLY A 143 3.36 -17.92 -3.88
N CYS A 144 3.36 -16.59 -3.95
CA CYS A 144 4.16 -15.72 -3.09
C CYS A 144 3.42 -15.38 -1.79
N LYS A 145 4.18 -15.11 -0.73
CA LYS A 145 3.70 -14.52 0.52
C LYS A 145 3.68 -13.00 0.42
N VAL A 146 2.80 -12.37 1.19
CA VAL A 146 2.68 -10.90 1.22
C VAL A 146 3.13 -10.36 2.57
N ALA A 147 3.97 -9.34 2.54
CA ALA A 147 4.36 -8.56 3.71
C ALA A 147 3.94 -7.09 3.51
N LEU A 148 3.43 -6.47 4.57
CA LEU A 148 2.93 -5.09 4.53
C LEU A 148 3.78 -4.18 5.43
N ASN A 149 4.38 -3.16 4.82
CA ASN A 149 5.11 -2.11 5.51
C ASN A 149 4.19 -0.92 5.78
N LEU A 150 3.89 -0.66 7.05
CA LEU A 150 3.01 0.43 7.47
C LEU A 150 3.77 1.71 7.89
N THR A 151 5.07 1.79 7.59
CA THR A 151 5.95 2.86 8.09
C THR A 151 5.69 4.21 7.43
N GLY A 152 5.40 4.23 6.14
CA GLY A 152 4.99 5.46 5.45
C GLY A 152 3.48 5.71 5.53
N GLY A 153 3.06 6.92 5.18
CA GLY A 153 1.64 7.32 5.19
C GLY A 153 1.15 7.86 6.55
N PHE A 154 -0.13 8.21 6.60
CA PHE A 154 -0.78 8.73 7.80
C PHE A 154 -1.32 7.62 8.69
N LYS A 155 -1.41 7.88 10.01
CA LYS A 155 -1.88 6.89 11.01
C LYS A 155 -3.22 6.21 10.66
N PRO A 156 -4.25 6.92 10.14
CA PRO A 156 -5.49 6.26 9.74
C PRO A 156 -5.31 5.29 8.57
N GLU A 157 -4.45 5.62 7.60
CA GLU A 157 -4.12 4.75 6.46
C GLU A 157 -3.47 3.47 6.98
N SER A 158 -2.49 3.59 7.88
CA SER A 158 -1.85 2.43 8.53
C SER A 158 -2.87 1.55 9.28
N ALA A 159 -3.87 2.16 9.94
CA ALA A 159 -4.92 1.41 10.65
C ALA A 159 -5.83 0.65 9.67
N PHE A 160 -6.26 1.28 8.57
CA PHE A 160 -7.05 0.63 7.52
C PHE A 160 -6.28 -0.48 6.81
N LEU A 161 -5.01 -0.26 6.53
CA LEU A 161 -4.10 -1.25 5.95
C LEU A 161 -3.88 -2.45 6.88
N TYR A 162 -3.74 -2.22 8.19
CA TYR A 162 -3.66 -3.30 9.17
C TYR A 162 -4.97 -4.10 9.25
N LEU A 163 -6.14 -3.43 9.23
CA LEU A 163 -7.43 -4.11 9.14
C LEU A 163 -7.53 -4.96 7.86
N ALA A 164 -7.09 -4.42 6.72
CA ALA A 164 -7.03 -5.15 5.47
C ALA A 164 -6.10 -6.38 5.57
N ALA A 165 -4.96 -6.26 6.25
CA ALA A 165 -4.06 -7.39 6.48
C ALA A 165 -4.74 -8.53 7.25
N CYS A 166 -5.47 -8.20 8.33
CA CYS A 166 -6.22 -9.14 9.14
C CYS A 166 -7.37 -9.81 8.36
N LEU A 167 -8.12 -9.03 7.58
CA LEU A 167 -9.23 -9.55 6.77
C LEU A 167 -8.75 -10.40 5.59
N LEU A 168 -7.70 -9.95 4.90
CA LEU A 168 -7.22 -10.60 3.70
C LEU A 168 -6.25 -11.73 4.00
N GLY A 169 -5.82 -11.96 5.25
CA GLY A 169 -4.86 -13.01 5.62
C GLY A 169 -3.47 -12.75 5.04
N ILE A 170 -2.97 -11.53 5.19
CA ILE A 170 -1.59 -11.16 4.82
C ILE A 170 -0.61 -11.83 5.78
N ASN A 171 0.52 -12.32 5.27
CA ASN A 171 1.42 -13.18 6.03
C ASN A 171 2.25 -12.42 7.07
N LYS A 172 2.56 -11.15 6.81
CA LYS A 172 3.37 -10.34 7.71
C LYS A 172 2.97 -8.86 7.63
N VAL A 173 2.95 -8.20 8.78
CA VAL A 173 2.83 -6.74 8.86
C VAL A 173 3.95 -6.21 9.74
N TYR A 174 4.61 -5.13 9.32
CA TYR A 174 5.68 -4.51 10.08
C TYR A 174 5.70 -2.99 9.95
N TYR A 175 6.29 -2.36 10.95
CA TYR A 175 6.36 -0.91 11.11
C TYR A 175 7.62 -0.51 11.89
N ILE A 176 8.20 0.66 11.64
CA ILE A 176 9.21 1.27 12.54
C ILE A 176 8.55 2.35 13.39
N HIS A 177 8.62 2.16 14.71
CA HIS A 177 8.20 3.16 15.67
C HIS A 177 9.22 4.30 15.77
N GLU A 178 8.76 5.56 15.73
CA GLU A 178 9.60 6.77 15.68
C GLU A 178 10.54 6.97 16.88
N VAL A 179 10.42 6.15 17.92
CA VAL A 179 11.32 6.18 19.08
C VAL A 179 12.58 5.39 18.75
N LYS A 180 13.71 6.10 18.66
CA LYS A 180 15.07 5.65 18.26
C LYS A 180 15.59 4.36 18.93
N THR A 181 14.94 3.85 19.97
CA THR A 181 15.34 2.66 20.73
C THR A 181 14.61 1.39 20.31
N ILE A 182 13.52 1.47 19.52
CA ILE A 182 12.73 0.30 19.12
C ILE A 182 13.10 -0.08 17.68
N SER A 183 13.66 -1.29 17.55
CA SER A 183 13.84 -2.01 16.29
C SER A 183 12.49 -2.23 15.60
N LYS A 184 12.49 -2.36 14.26
CA LYS A 184 11.37 -2.85 13.44
C LYS A 184 10.42 -3.76 14.24
N VAL A 185 9.14 -3.39 14.30
CA VAL A 185 8.10 -4.13 15.02
C VAL A 185 7.30 -4.94 14.00
N GLU A 186 7.25 -6.25 14.18
CA GLU A 186 6.28 -7.09 13.48
C GLU A 186 4.98 -7.09 14.28
N LEU A 187 3.88 -6.72 13.62
CA LEU A 187 2.55 -6.71 14.23
C LEU A 187 1.90 -8.08 14.09
N PRO A 188 1.21 -8.59 15.13
CA PRO A 188 0.47 -9.84 15.01
C PRO A 188 -0.65 -9.68 13.98
N VAL A 189 -0.74 -10.57 12.99
CA VAL A 189 -1.87 -10.56 12.06
C VAL A 189 -2.93 -11.50 12.59
N LEU A 190 -4.07 -10.94 13.02
CA LEU A 190 -5.18 -11.71 13.53
C LEU A 190 -6.12 -12.07 12.38
N GLU A 191 -6.47 -13.34 12.24
CA GLU A 191 -7.49 -13.75 11.29
C GLU A 191 -8.85 -13.22 11.75
N VAL A 192 -9.41 -12.29 10.98
CA VAL A 192 -10.73 -11.72 11.22
C VAL A 192 -11.66 -12.17 10.10
N THR A 193 -12.82 -12.67 10.49
CA THR A 193 -13.86 -13.09 9.54
C THR A 193 -15.10 -12.21 9.64
N ILE A 194 -15.88 -12.18 8.56
CA ILE A 194 -17.16 -11.48 8.49
C ILE A 194 -18.27 -12.47 8.88
N PRO A 195 -19.32 -12.04 9.62
CA PRO A 195 -20.44 -12.91 9.97
C PRO A 195 -21.03 -13.63 8.75
N THR A 196 -21.34 -14.93 8.88
CA THR A 196 -21.80 -15.78 7.77
C THR A 196 -23.03 -15.24 7.05
N GLU A 197 -23.95 -14.61 7.77
CA GLU A 197 -25.15 -13.99 7.18
C GLU A 197 -24.79 -12.84 6.23
N TYR A 198 -23.79 -12.03 6.59
CA TYR A 198 -23.27 -10.98 5.74
C TYR A 198 -22.57 -11.56 4.51
N VAL A 199 -21.82 -12.65 4.66
CA VAL A 199 -21.15 -13.32 3.53
C VAL A 199 -22.17 -13.83 2.51
N LYS A 200 -23.29 -14.40 2.96
CA LYS A 200 -24.39 -14.85 2.08
C LYS A 200 -24.96 -13.68 1.28
N LEU A 201 -25.29 -12.58 1.96
CA LEU A 201 -25.78 -11.36 1.32
C LEU A 201 -24.80 -10.83 0.26
N LEU A 202 -23.50 -10.78 0.58
CA LEU A 202 -22.47 -10.30 -0.33
C LEU A 202 -22.29 -11.22 -1.55
N LYS A 203 -22.42 -12.54 -1.38
CA LYS A 203 -22.43 -13.51 -2.48
C LYS A 203 -23.66 -13.37 -3.38
N GLU A 204 -24.82 -13.06 -2.81
CA GLU A 204 -26.05 -12.81 -3.57
C GLU A 204 -25.97 -11.58 -4.47
N ILE A 205 -25.11 -10.62 -4.16
CA ILE A 205 -24.92 -9.42 -4.99
C ILE A 205 -23.61 -9.43 -5.78
N GLU A 206 -22.83 -10.52 -5.71
CA GLU A 206 -21.60 -10.66 -6.50
C GLU A 206 -21.96 -10.65 -7.99
N GLY A 207 -21.23 -9.83 -8.77
CA GLY A 207 -21.45 -9.68 -10.21
C GLY A 207 -22.60 -8.75 -10.60
N VAL A 208 -23.38 -8.23 -9.65
CA VAL A 208 -24.38 -7.20 -9.92
C VAL A 208 -23.68 -5.88 -10.24
N THR A 209 -24.02 -5.29 -11.39
CA THR A 209 -23.40 -4.03 -11.86
C THR A 209 -24.40 -2.91 -12.10
N SER A 210 -25.69 -3.11 -11.79
CA SER A 210 -26.73 -2.09 -11.93
C SER A 210 -27.48 -1.87 -10.63
N TYR A 211 -27.74 -0.60 -10.31
CA TYR A 211 -28.49 -0.23 -9.10
C TYR A 211 -29.89 -0.85 -9.07
N ILE A 212 -30.57 -0.90 -10.21
CA ILE A 212 -31.92 -1.48 -10.33
C ILE A 212 -31.91 -2.97 -9.95
N GLU A 213 -30.93 -3.72 -10.43
CA GLU A 213 -30.81 -5.14 -10.08
C GLU A 213 -30.41 -5.32 -8.62
N LEU A 214 -29.54 -4.46 -8.10
CA LEU A 214 -29.14 -4.50 -6.70
C LEU A 214 -30.35 -4.29 -5.77
N VAL A 215 -31.17 -3.27 -6.03
CA VAL A 215 -32.41 -3.01 -5.28
C VAL A 215 -33.40 -4.17 -5.39
N LYS A 216 -33.48 -4.85 -6.55
CA LYS A 216 -34.32 -6.06 -6.67
C LYS A 216 -33.84 -7.20 -5.75
N ARG A 217 -32.53 -7.33 -5.52
CA ARG A 217 -31.95 -8.38 -4.67
C ARG A 217 -32.00 -8.03 -3.18
N VAL A 218 -31.67 -6.80 -2.82
CA VAL A 218 -31.45 -6.41 -1.41
C VAL A 218 -32.34 -5.26 -0.91
N GLY A 219 -33.23 -4.73 -1.75
CA GLY A 219 -34.12 -3.63 -1.41
C GLY A 219 -33.37 -2.33 -1.09
N LEU A 220 -33.89 -1.57 -0.12
CA LEU A 220 -33.30 -0.31 0.35
C LEU A 220 -31.93 -0.47 1.04
N LYS A 221 -31.49 -1.72 1.29
CA LYS A 221 -30.14 -1.98 1.83
C LYS A 221 -29.04 -1.60 0.84
N ALA A 222 -29.33 -1.39 -0.44
CA ALA A 222 -28.34 -1.01 -1.45
C ALA A 222 -27.55 0.25 -1.04
N ASP A 223 -28.23 1.29 -0.56
CA ASP A 223 -27.59 2.53 -0.11
C ASP A 223 -26.82 2.33 1.19
N GLU A 224 -27.38 1.56 2.14
CA GLU A 224 -26.71 1.21 3.40
C GLU A 224 -25.39 0.45 3.15
N LEU A 225 -25.37 -0.48 2.19
CA LEU A 225 -24.17 -1.23 1.81
C LEU A 225 -23.10 -0.31 1.19
N ARG A 226 -23.51 0.70 0.41
CA ARG A 226 -22.61 1.71 -0.15
C ARG A 226 -22.05 2.61 0.95
N GLU A 227 -22.89 3.12 1.85
CA GLU A 227 -22.49 3.96 2.97
C GLU A 227 -21.53 3.25 3.93
N LYS A 228 -21.66 1.93 4.07
CA LYS A 228 -20.71 1.07 4.80
C LYS A 228 -19.41 0.77 4.04
N GLY A 229 -19.23 1.32 2.83
CA GLY A 229 -18.03 1.14 2.02
C GLY A 229 -17.89 -0.23 1.35
N LEU A 230 -18.96 -1.03 1.30
CA LEU A 230 -18.93 -2.38 0.70
C LEU A 230 -19.08 -2.34 -0.82
N LEU A 231 -19.68 -1.25 -1.30
CA LEU A 231 -19.89 -0.96 -2.72
C LEU A 231 -19.10 0.29 -3.11
N THR A 232 -18.76 0.37 -4.39
CA THR A 232 -18.28 1.59 -5.05
C THR A 232 -19.44 2.57 -5.28
N ASN A 233 -19.13 3.79 -5.68
CA ASN A 233 -20.13 4.82 -6.03
C ASN A 233 -21.05 4.42 -7.19
N ASP A 234 -20.61 3.53 -8.09
CA ASP A 234 -21.41 2.93 -9.15
C ASP A 234 -22.11 1.63 -8.74
N TYR A 235 -22.25 1.38 -7.42
CA TYR A 235 -22.95 0.25 -6.82
C TYR A 235 -22.39 -1.12 -7.22
N ARG A 236 -21.09 -1.20 -7.48
CA ARG A 236 -20.38 -2.47 -7.70
C ARG A 236 -19.70 -2.91 -6.43
N LEU A 237 -19.60 -4.23 -6.25
CA LEU A 237 -18.85 -4.79 -5.13
C LEU A 237 -17.37 -4.37 -5.21
N ARG A 238 -16.81 -3.90 -4.08
CA ARG A 238 -15.38 -3.55 -3.99
C ARG A 238 -14.48 -4.77 -4.13
N GLU A 239 -13.25 -4.58 -4.60
CA GLU A 239 -12.34 -5.69 -4.91
C GLU A 239 -11.91 -6.43 -3.64
N PHE A 240 -11.69 -5.72 -2.53
CA PHE A 240 -11.38 -6.39 -1.27
C PHE A 240 -12.54 -7.26 -0.78
N ILE A 241 -13.78 -6.82 -0.97
CA ILE A 241 -14.96 -7.62 -0.64
C ILE A 241 -15.04 -8.86 -1.52
N LYS A 242 -14.80 -8.74 -2.84
CA LYS A 242 -14.75 -9.90 -3.75
C LYS A 242 -13.68 -10.90 -3.34
N LEU A 243 -12.52 -10.44 -2.86
CA LEU A 243 -11.47 -11.34 -2.41
C LEU A 243 -11.87 -12.07 -1.12
N LEU A 244 -12.49 -11.35 -0.17
CA LEU A 244 -12.99 -11.92 1.08
C LEU A 244 -14.01 -13.04 0.85
N ILE A 245 -15.04 -12.79 0.02
CA ILE A 245 -16.08 -13.81 -0.23
C ILE A 245 -15.54 -15.07 -0.94
N LYS A 246 -14.45 -14.95 -1.70
CA LYS A 246 -13.79 -16.07 -2.38
C LYS A 246 -12.89 -16.90 -1.47
N GLY A 247 -12.28 -16.27 -0.47
CA GLY A 247 -11.44 -16.93 0.53
C GLY A 247 -12.24 -17.70 1.59
N LEU A 248 -13.51 -17.34 1.81
CA LEU A 248 -14.42 -17.95 2.78
C LEU A 248 -15.15 -19.19 2.22
N LYS A 249 -14.40 -20.11 1.60
CA LYS A 249 -14.93 -21.41 1.12
C LYS A 249 -14.83 -22.48 2.20
#